data_AF-A0A352RB02-F1
#
_entry.id   AF-A0A352RB02-F1
#
_cell.length_a   1.000
_cell.length_b   1.000
_cell.length_c   1.000
_cell.angle_alpha   90.00
_cell.angle_beta   90.00
_cell.angle_gamma   90.00
#
_symmetry.space_group_name_H-M   'P 1'
#
loop_
_entity.id
_entity.type
_entity.pdbx_description
1 polymer ?
#
loop_
_entity_poly.entity_id
_entity_poly.type
_entity_poly.pdbx_seq_one_letter_code
_entity_poly.pdbx_strand_id
1 'polypeptide(L)'
;MKEILKQARIEKGLSTRKLAELTKIDQALISKFENGLRVPTKKQIQNIAFVLEIELPSLLVAWYKTKLLNNLDFNQFAIQAISQILQEKGIEVVKENKDNKIAEILDEIELLKQKLTGLK
;
A
#
# COMPACT_ATOMS: atom_id res chain seq x y z
N MET A 1 0.47 -4.94 5.06
CA MET A 1 -0.72 -5.18 5.90
C MET A 1 -0.37 -5.85 7.22
N LYS A 2 0.23 -7.05 7.23
CA LYS A 2 0.48 -7.80 8.48
C LYS A 2 1.20 -6.98 9.56
N GLU A 3 2.26 -6.26 9.17
CA GLU A 3 3.01 -5.37 10.08
C GLU A 3 2.17 -4.17 10.54
N ILE A 4 1.34 -3.59 9.66
CA ILE A 4 0.44 -2.48 10.00
C ILE A 4 -0.52 -2.90 11.12
N LEU A 5 -1.11 -4.10 11.01
CA LEU A 5 -2.03 -4.63 12.02
C LEU A 5 -1.33 -4.88 13.35
N LYS A 6 -0.17 -5.54 13.31
CA LYS A 6 0.60 -5.88 14.50
C LYS A 6 1.09 -4.63 15.23
N GLN A 7 1.62 -3.66 14.48
CA GLN A 7 2.14 -2.41 15.03
C GLN A 7 1.02 -1.58 15.65
N ALA A 8 -0.08 -1.36 14.93
CA ALA A 8 -1.23 -0.61 15.47
C ALA A 8 -1.84 -1.27 16.71
N ARG A 9 -1.87 -2.61 16.77
CA ARG A 9 -2.31 -3.33 17.98
C ARG A 9 -1.39 -3.05 19.17
N ILE A 10 -0.07 -3.09 18.96
CA ILE A 10 0.93 -2.82 20.01
C ILE A 10 0.84 -1.37 20.48
N GLU A 11 0.69 -0.41 19.57
CA GLU A 11 0.53 1.02 19.89
C GLU A 11 -0.75 1.29 20.70
N LYS A 12 -1.82 0.54 20.42
CA LYS A 12 -3.05 0.57 21.23
C LYS A 12 -2.94 -0.17 22.57
N GLY A 13 -1.79 -0.77 22.89
CA GLY A 13 -1.59 -1.55 24.11
C GLY A 13 -2.46 -2.80 24.22
N LEU A 14 -2.99 -3.30 23.10
CA LEU A 14 -3.93 -4.41 23.09
C LEU A 14 -3.19 -5.75 22.98
N SER A 15 -3.58 -6.72 23.79
CA SER A 15 -3.20 -8.12 23.54
C SER A 15 -3.95 -8.69 22.33
N THR A 16 -3.42 -9.74 21.71
CA THR A 16 -4.11 -10.45 20.62
C THR A 16 -5.48 -10.96 21.06
N ARG A 17 -5.59 -11.43 22.31
CA ARG A 17 -6.87 -11.81 22.94
C ARG A 17 -7.83 -10.63 23.06
N LYS A 18 -7.36 -9.47 23.52
CA LYS A 18 -8.23 -8.30 23.67
C LYS A 18 -8.74 -7.79 22.32
N LEU A 19 -7.88 -7.76 21.30
CA LEU A 19 -8.29 -7.40 19.94
C LEU A 19 -9.32 -8.40 19.38
N ALA A 20 -9.12 -9.70 19.61
CA ALA A 20 -10.06 -10.76 19.22
C ALA A 20 -11.45 -10.54 19.84
N GLU A 21 -11.51 -10.26 21.15
CA GLU A 21 -12.76 -9.95 21.86
C GLU A 21 -13.46 -8.70 21.28
N LEU A 22 -12.72 -7.60 21.08
CA LEU A 22 -13.27 -6.34 20.57
C LEU A 22 -13.79 -6.45 19.13
N THR A 23 -13.09 -7.21 18.28
CA THR A 23 -13.45 -7.36 16.87
C THR A 23 -14.44 -8.50 16.62
N LYS A 24 -14.70 -9.33 17.63
CA LYS A 24 -15.44 -10.60 17.52
C LYS A 24 -14.83 -11.54 16.47
N ILE A 25 -13.49 -11.59 16.43
CA ILE A 25 -12.71 -12.45 15.54
C ILE A 25 -11.97 -13.45 16.42
N ASP A 26 -11.88 -14.70 16.00
CA ASP A 26 -11.08 -15.71 16.69
C ASP A 26 -9.62 -15.27 16.89
N GLN A 27 -9.06 -15.51 18.08
CA GLN A 27 -7.70 -15.08 18.42
C GLN A 27 -6.64 -15.71 17.49
N ALA A 28 -6.81 -16.98 17.10
CA ALA A 28 -5.88 -17.63 16.19
C ALA A 28 -5.97 -17.02 14.78
N LEU A 29 -7.15 -16.56 14.35
CA LEU A 29 -7.27 -15.78 13.11
C LEU A 29 -6.52 -14.45 13.19
N ILE A 30 -6.66 -13.69 14.27
CA ILE A 30 -5.90 -12.45 14.49
C ILE A 30 -4.39 -12.72 14.39
N SER A 31 -3.90 -13.76 15.07
CA SER A 31 -2.49 -14.17 14.99
C SER A 31 -2.07 -14.54 13.56
N LYS A 32 -2.90 -15.29 12.82
CA LYS A 32 -2.61 -15.63 11.42
C LYS A 32 -2.58 -14.39 10.52
N PHE A 33 -3.40 -13.38 10.79
CA PHE A 33 -3.41 -12.12 10.05
C PHE A 33 -2.13 -11.31 10.30
N GLU A 34 -1.72 -11.17 11.57
CA GLU A 34 -0.49 -10.45 11.95
C GLU A 34 0.79 -11.15 11.46
N ASN A 35 0.75 -12.46 11.23
CA ASN A 35 1.86 -13.22 10.66
C ASN A 35 1.79 -13.33 9.13
N GLY A 36 0.72 -12.85 8.50
CA GLY A 36 0.52 -12.95 7.04
C GLY A 36 0.19 -14.34 6.53
N LEU A 37 -0.14 -15.28 7.42
CA LEU A 37 -0.52 -16.66 7.08
C LEU A 37 -1.96 -16.75 6.57
N ARG A 38 -2.78 -15.73 6.81
CA ARG A 38 -4.14 -15.64 6.30
C ARG A 38 -4.52 -14.20 5.99
N VAL A 39 -5.32 -14.01 4.95
CA VAL A 39 -5.88 -12.71 4.60
C VAL A 39 -7.27 -12.54 5.24
N PRO A 40 -7.53 -11.45 6.00
CA PRO A 40 -8.86 -11.18 6.56
C PRO A 40 -9.93 -10.99 5.48
N THR A 41 -11.19 -11.16 5.82
CA THR A 41 -12.30 -10.70 4.97
C THR A 41 -12.42 -9.16 4.99
N LYS A 42 -13.15 -8.59 4.02
CA LYS A 42 -13.38 -7.13 4.00
C LYS A 42 -14.10 -6.62 5.25
N LYS A 43 -15.06 -7.40 5.78
CA LYS A 43 -15.74 -7.07 7.03
C LYS A 43 -14.79 -7.12 8.23
N GLN A 44 -13.91 -8.11 8.28
CA GLN A 44 -12.91 -8.23 9.34
C GLN A 44 -11.91 -7.08 9.31
N ILE A 45 -11.40 -6.70 8.13
CA ILE A 45 -10.44 -5.58 8.03
C ILE A 45 -11.10 -4.25 8.41
N GLN A 46 -12.38 -4.04 8.08
CA GLN A 46 -13.15 -2.86 8.53
C GLN A 46 -13.31 -2.82 10.05
N ASN A 47 -13.67 -3.95 10.68
CA ASN A 47 -13.78 -4.04 12.14
C ASN A 47 -12.44 -3.80 12.84
N ILE A 48 -11.35 -4.38 12.31
CA ILE A 48 -10.01 -4.19 12.86
C ILE A 48 -9.57 -2.73 12.69
N ALA A 49 -9.83 -2.11 11.54
CA ALA A 49 -9.53 -0.69 11.33
C ALA A 49 -10.23 0.20 12.35
N PHE A 50 -11.51 -0.07 12.61
CA PHE A 50 -12.30 0.67 13.60
C PHE A 50 -11.74 0.51 15.02
N VAL A 51 -11.47 -0.72 15.46
CA VAL A 51 -10.96 -1.00 16.82
C VAL A 51 -9.55 -0.47 17.04
N LEU A 52 -8.69 -0.54 16.03
CA LEU A 52 -7.32 -0.05 16.09
C LEU A 52 -7.18 1.43 15.71
N GLU A 53 -8.28 2.09 15.34
CA GLU A 53 -8.33 3.48 14.85
C GLU A 53 -7.34 3.73 13.70
N ILE A 54 -7.24 2.78 12.78
CA ILE A 54 -6.45 2.91 11.55
C ILE A 54 -7.32 3.54 10.49
N GLU A 55 -6.76 4.47 9.71
CA GLU A 55 -7.42 5.00 8.52
C GLU A 55 -7.79 3.86 7.55
N LEU A 56 -9.10 3.65 7.36
CA LEU A 56 -9.62 2.54 6.57
C LEU A 56 -9.13 2.56 5.10
N PRO A 57 -9.15 3.69 4.37
CA PRO A 57 -8.55 3.77 3.03
C PRO A 57 -7.14 3.20 2.94
N SER A 58 -6.23 3.68 3.79
CA SER A 58 -4.83 3.25 3.83
C SER A 58 -4.68 1.75 4.12
N LEU A 59 -5.48 1.23 5.07
CA LEU A 59 -5.48 -0.19 5.38
C LEU A 59 -6.05 -1.06 4.25
N LEU A 60 -7.09 -0.58 3.57
CA LEU A 60 -7.69 -1.28 2.42
C LEU A 60 -6.70 -1.39 1.25
N VAL A 61 -5.93 -0.34 0.97
CA VAL A 61 -4.86 -0.40 -0.05
C VAL A 61 -3.87 -1.51 0.29
N ALA A 62 -3.40 -1.56 1.54
CA ALA A 62 -2.50 -2.61 2.00
C ALA A 62 -3.13 -4.01 1.92
N TRP A 63 -4.44 -4.14 2.19
CA TRP A 63 -5.18 -5.39 2.10
C TRP A 63 -5.34 -5.88 0.66
N TYR A 64 -5.71 -5.00 -0.28
CA TYR A 64 -5.79 -5.33 -1.71
C TYR A 64 -4.42 -5.71 -2.27
N LYS A 65 -3.36 -5.00 -1.89
CA LYS A 65 -1.99 -5.36 -2.28
C LYS A 65 -1.64 -6.79 -1.85
N THR A 66 -1.93 -7.17 -0.61
CA THR A 66 -1.69 -8.56 -0.16
C THR A 66 -2.55 -9.57 -0.93
N LYS A 67 -3.81 -9.26 -1.24
CA LYS A 67 -4.63 -10.16 -2.06
C LYS A 67 -4.07 -10.36 -3.46
N LEU A 68 -3.59 -9.30 -4.11
CA LEU A 68 -3.01 -9.40 -5.44
C LEU A 68 -1.72 -10.22 -5.41
N LEU A 69 -0.80 -9.95 -4.47
CA LEU A 69 0.45 -10.70 -4.31
C LEU A 69 0.24 -12.20 -4.04
N ASN A 70 -0.86 -12.57 -3.38
CA ASN A 70 -1.14 -13.97 -3.09
C ASN A 70 -1.83 -14.71 -4.26
N ASN A 71 -2.50 -13.99 -5.16
CA ASN A 71 -3.33 -14.58 -6.20
C ASN A 71 -2.78 -14.40 -7.61
N LEU A 72 -1.81 -13.53 -7.81
CA LEU A 72 -1.22 -13.22 -9.10
C LEU A 72 0.28 -13.47 -9.06
N ASP A 73 0.78 -14.16 -10.07
CA ASP A 73 2.19 -14.13 -10.43
C ASP A 73 2.43 -12.87 -11.28
N PHE A 74 3.20 -11.91 -10.76
CA PHE A 74 3.45 -10.61 -11.38
C PHE A 74 4.49 -10.69 -12.51
N ASN A 75 4.29 -11.60 -13.46
CA ASN A 75 5.07 -11.69 -14.68
C ASN A 75 4.59 -10.69 -15.75
N GLN A 76 5.30 -10.63 -16.88
CA GLN A 76 5.00 -9.70 -17.97
C GLN A 76 3.56 -9.78 -18.49
N PHE A 77 2.98 -10.99 -18.54
CA PHE A 77 1.62 -11.19 -19.04
C PHE A 77 0.58 -10.73 -18.03
N ALA A 78 0.80 -10.96 -16.73
CA ALA A 78 -0.07 -10.44 -15.68
C ALA A 78 -0.07 -8.91 -15.67
N ILE A 79 1.09 -8.27 -15.86
CA ILE A 79 1.21 -6.82 -15.96
C ILE A 79 0.46 -6.29 -17.19
N GLN A 80 0.59 -6.97 -18.34
CA GLN A 80 -0.14 -6.61 -19.56
C GLN A 80 -1.65 -6.73 -19.35
N ALA A 81 -2.13 -7.83 -18.77
CA ALA A 81 -3.55 -8.04 -18.49
C ALA A 81 -4.12 -6.97 -17.55
N ILE A 82 -3.40 -6.64 -16.47
CA ILE A 82 -3.80 -5.55 -15.56
C ILE A 82 -3.86 -4.21 -16.31
N SER A 83 -2.89 -3.92 -17.16
CA SER A 83 -2.84 -2.67 -17.93
C SER A 83 -4.02 -2.54 -18.89
N GLN A 84 -4.40 -3.63 -19.57
CA GLN A 84 -5.56 -3.67 -20.46
C GLN A 84 -6.86 -3.45 -19.67
N ILE A 85 -7.02 -4.11 -18.52
CA ILE A 85 -8.20 -3.90 -17.65
C ILE A 85 -8.32 -2.43 -17.22
N LEU A 86 -7.20 -1.78 -16.86
CA LEU A 86 -7.21 -0.38 -16.45
C LEU A 86 -7.63 0.54 -17.62
N GLN A 87 -7.12 0.29 -18.83
CA GLN A 87 -7.52 1.01 -20.04
C GLN A 87 -9.01 0.84 -20.35
N GLU A 88 -9.54 -0.40 -20.28
CA GLU A 88 -10.97 -0.68 -20.48
C GLU A 88 -11.87 0.05 -19.47
N LYS A 89 -11.36 0.29 -18.26
CA LYS A 89 -12.06 1.05 -17.22
C LYS A 89 -11.86 2.56 -17.33
N GLY A 90 -11.17 3.04 -18.35
CA GLY A 90 -10.85 4.46 -18.54
C GLY A 90 -9.91 5.01 -17.45
N ILE A 91 -9.11 4.14 -16.82
CA ILE A 91 -8.15 4.52 -15.79
C ILE A 91 -6.79 4.70 -16.48
N GLU A 92 -6.34 5.95 -16.61
CA GLU A 92 -5.00 6.25 -17.08
C GLU A 92 -3.98 5.94 -15.99
N VAL A 93 -3.11 4.97 -16.27
CA VAL A 93 -1.93 4.72 -15.44
C VAL A 93 -0.88 5.73 -15.85
N VAL A 94 -0.76 6.82 -15.07
CA VAL A 94 0.37 7.75 -15.21
C VAL A 94 1.64 6.95 -14.90
N LYS A 95 2.38 6.57 -15.94
CA LYS A 95 3.75 6.14 -15.74
C LYS A 95 4.51 7.38 -15.26
N GLU A 96 5.17 7.30 -14.11
CA GLU A 96 6.18 8.31 -13.78
C GLU A 96 7.16 8.35 -14.95
N ASN A 97 7.06 9.41 -15.75
CA ASN A 97 7.89 9.55 -16.92
C ASN A 97 9.26 10.00 -16.42
N LYS A 98 10.18 9.05 -16.25
CA LYS A 98 11.56 9.35 -15.83
C LYS A 98 12.20 10.39 -16.76
N ASP A 99 11.78 10.41 -18.01
CA ASP A 99 12.19 11.39 -19.01
C ASP A 99 11.81 12.82 -18.62
N ASN A 100 10.63 13.04 -18.02
CA ASN A 100 10.23 14.36 -17.51
C ASN A 100 11.10 14.79 -16.33
N LYS A 101 11.41 13.86 -15.41
CA LYS A 101 12.34 14.12 -14.29
C LYS A 101 13.76 14.43 -14.77
N ILE A 102 14.24 13.74 -15.81
CA ILE A 102 15.54 14.03 -16.41
C ILE A 102 15.55 15.41 -17.05
N ALA A 103 14.48 15.78 -17.77
CA ALA A 103 14.35 17.11 -18.36
C ALA A 103 14.35 18.22 -17.29
N GLU A 104 13.55 18.07 -16.23
CA GLU A 104 13.53 19.01 -15.09
C GLU A 104 14.91 19.17 -14.45
N ILE A 105 15.65 18.08 -14.24
CA ILE A 105 17.01 18.12 -13.69
C ILE A 105 17.99 18.83 -14.64
N LEU A 106 17.87 18.62 -15.96
CA LEU A 106 18.74 19.26 -16.95
C LEU A 106 18.49 20.77 -17.01
N ASP A 107 17.23 21.19 -16.97
CA ASP A 107 16.85 22.61 -16.91
C ASP A 107 17.39 23.27 -15.64
N GLU A 108 17.34 22.57 -14.50
CA GLU A 108 17.89 23.04 -13.23
C GLU A 108 19.42 23.20 -13.29
N ILE A 109 20.14 22.26 -13.93
CA ILE A 109 21.58 22.34 -14.17
C ILE A 109 21.92 23.55 -15.05
N GLU A 110 21.13 23.83 -16.08
CA GLU A 110 21.37 24.95 -16.99
C GLU A 110 21.20 26.31 -16.29
N LEU A 111 20.16 26.44 -15.46
CA LEU A 111 19.96 27.60 -14.58
C LEU A 111 21.12 27.81 -13.60
N LEU A 112 21.61 26.73 -12.98
CA LEU A 112 22.75 26.80 -12.06
C LEU A 112 24.05 27.18 -12.78
N LYS A 113 24.27 26.68 -14.01
CA LYS A 113 25.41 27.08 -14.83
C LYS A 113 25.38 28.57 -15.15
N GLN A 114 24.22 29.11 -15.57
CA GLN A 114 24.08 30.54 -15.88
C GLN A 114 24.35 31.44 -14.67
N LYS A 115 23.87 31.04 -13.48
CA LYS A 115 24.18 31.75 -12.23
C LYS A 115 25.68 31.75 -11.95
N LEU A 116 26.36 30.62 -12.20
CA LEU A 116 27.80 30.49 -11.96
C LEU A 116 28.64 31.31 -12.93
N THR A 117 28.23 31.43 -14.19
CA THR A 117 28.88 32.31 -15.18
C THR A 117 28.60 33.79 -14.94
N GLY A 118 27.44 34.15 -14.38
CA GLY A 118 27.11 35.53 -14.00
C GLY A 118 27.79 36.02 -12.71
N LEU A 119 28.49 35.13 -11.99
CA LEU A 119 29.28 35.44 -10.78
C LEU A 119 30.78 35.66 -11.06
N LYS A 120 31.21 35.59 -12.32
CA LYS A 120 32.56 35.96 -12.80
C LYS A 120 32.56 37.34 -13.44
#